data_AF-A0AAV8GM59-F1
#
_entry.id   AF-A0AAV8GM59-F1
#
_cell.length_a   1.000
_cell.length_b   1.000
_cell.length_c   1.000
_cell.angle_alpha   90.00
_cell.angle_beta   90.00
_cell.angle_gamma   90.00
#
_symmetry.space_group_name_H-M   'P 1'
#
loop_
_entity.id
_entity.type
_entity.pdbx_description
1 polymer ?
#
loop_
_entity_poly.entity_id
_entity_poly.type
_entity_poly.pdbx_seq_one_letter_code
_entity_poly.pdbx_strand_id
1 'polypeptide(L)'
;MSDFKVRKLESGHTRIRNVPIAVTPEGFWCCPSPAVLQKSLKQSNHHLNKHKKPTSPKAPSLPPEISPIETQTEPVAQNPDPVTAPDPTPETQQRKISVGFGRAETSDLKVVLHGKEGIAVSISAHKEVIYENSSFFREKMGLDSRVTCIELSDCDDVEICVETIGLMYCKEVKSRLVKQSVPRVLRILKVAESLGFKACIISCLDYLEAVPWVGEEEEESVLSSIKTLQINANCRTTTADNSNNNSYDNNVYRASPLLRRVVSSDTTTPPTETLSYIMDMVLKSTDERARREMKTLVLKLLKENNLWVNGSVDICTETLYVSCRVCLEALLVSFKQATEPNFADNSLEKKDAVYKKINLEADNILWLVEILCDRNAADDFVMIWAEQDELAQLHAMLPVTCRHVASRITARLFVGIGKGEILPSMQMKNALLNVWLKPLMDDYNWLQHGCRNFERKVVEEGIGRTILTLPLEEQRNILLAWLGSFLRAGDSCPNLQRAFEVWWRRTFVRPYVADRN
;
A
#
# COMPACT_ATOMS: atom_id res chain seq x y z
N MET A 1 -30.69 -64.33 30.60
CA MET A 1 -29.31 -64.27 31.12
C MET A 1 -28.36 -64.00 29.97
N SER A 2 -27.21 -63.41 30.27
CA SER A 2 -25.93 -63.39 29.53
C SER A 2 -25.61 -64.65 28.69
N ASP A 3 -24.77 -64.62 27.64
CA ASP A 3 -24.09 -63.51 26.92
C ASP A 3 -23.46 -63.98 25.58
N PHE A 4 -22.75 -63.09 24.86
CA PHE A 4 -21.93 -63.32 23.64
C PHE A 4 -22.72 -63.59 22.32
N LYS A 5 -22.25 -63.20 21.12
CA LYS A 5 -20.86 -63.09 20.60
C LYS A 5 -20.66 -61.91 19.62
N VAL A 6 -19.48 -61.81 18.99
CA VAL A 6 -18.95 -60.60 18.32
C VAL A 6 -18.89 -60.70 16.77
N ARG A 7 -19.34 -59.62 16.10
CA ARG A 7 -19.06 -59.07 14.74
C ARG A 7 -18.74 -59.99 13.53
N LYS A 8 -19.30 -59.61 12.37
CA LYS A 8 -18.61 -59.59 11.06
C LYS A 8 -18.77 -58.20 10.42
N LEU A 9 -18.08 -57.94 9.31
CA LEU A 9 -17.93 -56.63 8.64
C LEU A 9 -18.50 -56.68 7.21
N GLU A 10 -19.05 -55.56 6.71
CA GLU A 10 -19.43 -55.38 5.30
C GLU A 10 -18.68 -54.23 4.63
N SER A 11 -18.68 -54.21 3.29
CA SER A 11 -17.72 -53.51 2.44
C SER A 11 -18.10 -52.07 2.06
N GLY A 12 -17.10 -51.19 1.97
CA GLY A 12 -17.28 -49.79 1.59
C GLY A 12 -17.35 -49.58 0.07
N HIS A 13 -18.41 -48.91 -0.40
CA HIS A 13 -18.50 -48.44 -1.78
C HIS A 13 -17.74 -47.12 -1.99
N THR A 14 -16.92 -47.04 -3.04
CA THR A 14 -16.30 -45.78 -3.50
C THR A 14 -17.33 -44.90 -4.22
N ARG A 15 -17.52 -43.66 -3.74
CA ARG A 15 -18.49 -42.71 -4.31
C ARG A 15 -17.87 -41.80 -5.35
N ILE A 16 -17.98 -42.19 -6.62
CA ILE A 16 -17.76 -41.29 -7.77
C ILE A 16 -18.88 -40.23 -7.77
N ARG A 17 -18.54 -38.96 -8.02
CA ARG A 17 -19.50 -37.86 -8.19
C ARG A 17 -19.27 -37.14 -9.52
N ASN A 18 -20.06 -37.51 -10.52
CA ASN A 18 -20.14 -36.76 -11.77
C ASN A 18 -20.89 -35.46 -11.51
N VAL A 19 -20.26 -34.31 -11.78
CA VAL A 19 -20.90 -32.98 -11.77
C VAL A 19 -21.00 -32.54 -13.23
N PRO A 20 -22.20 -32.51 -13.84
CA PRO A 20 -22.34 -32.19 -15.26
C PRO A 20 -22.14 -30.69 -15.49
N ILE A 21 -20.95 -30.31 -15.96
CA ILE A 21 -20.68 -29.00 -16.56
C ILE A 21 -20.82 -29.16 -18.07
N ALA A 22 -22.02 -28.88 -18.61
CA ALA A 22 -22.28 -28.91 -20.04
C ALA A 22 -21.87 -27.58 -20.68
N VAL A 23 -20.95 -27.62 -21.65
CA VAL A 23 -20.47 -26.44 -22.38
C VAL A 23 -21.21 -26.35 -23.72
N THR A 24 -21.90 -25.23 -23.96
CA THR A 24 -22.53 -24.93 -25.26
C THR A 24 -21.51 -24.37 -26.26
N PRO A 25 -21.77 -24.41 -27.58
CA PRO A 25 -20.90 -23.78 -28.60
C PRO A 25 -20.67 -22.27 -28.39
N GLU A 26 -21.59 -21.60 -27.69
CA GLU A 26 -21.51 -20.19 -27.24
C GLU A 26 -20.52 -19.95 -26.06
N GLY A 27 -19.86 -20.99 -25.54
CA GLY A 27 -18.81 -20.86 -24.52
C GLY A 27 -19.28 -20.51 -23.09
N PHE A 28 -20.57 -20.65 -22.78
CA PHE A 28 -21.08 -20.41 -21.43
C PHE A 28 -20.40 -21.33 -20.40
N TRP A 29 -19.88 -20.71 -19.34
CA TRP A 29 -19.29 -21.39 -18.19
C TRP A 29 -19.94 -20.88 -16.90
N CYS A 30 -20.55 -21.79 -16.15
CA CYS A 30 -20.91 -21.55 -14.75
C CYS A 30 -19.94 -22.36 -13.88
N CYS A 31 -18.85 -21.72 -13.43
CA CYS A 31 -18.04 -22.29 -12.36
C CYS A 31 -18.93 -22.51 -11.12
N PRO A 32 -18.92 -23.69 -10.49
CA PRO A 32 -19.59 -23.87 -9.22
C PRO A 32 -18.96 -22.93 -8.18
N SER A 33 -19.77 -22.04 -7.60
CA SER A 33 -19.33 -21.04 -6.62
C SER A 33 -18.43 -21.65 -5.53
N PRO A 34 -17.38 -20.94 -5.03
CA PRO A 34 -16.46 -21.46 -3.99
C PRO A 34 -17.16 -22.06 -2.76
N ALA A 35 -18.37 -21.59 -2.45
CA ALA A 35 -19.20 -22.14 -1.38
C ALA A 35 -19.59 -23.62 -1.56
N VAL A 36 -19.61 -24.16 -2.79
CA VAL A 36 -19.97 -25.56 -3.08
C VAL A 36 -18.82 -26.50 -2.69
N LEU A 37 -17.59 -26.17 -3.08
CA LEU A 37 -16.40 -26.94 -2.71
C LEU A 37 -16.15 -26.84 -1.20
N GLN A 38 -16.19 -25.64 -0.61
CA GLN A 38 -15.93 -25.46 0.83
C GLN A 38 -17.02 -26.06 1.74
N LYS A 39 -18.30 -26.14 1.31
CA LYS A 39 -19.34 -26.84 2.10
C LYS A 39 -19.07 -28.34 2.22
N SER A 40 -18.42 -28.96 1.24
CA SER A 40 -18.08 -30.39 1.29
C SER A 40 -17.06 -30.73 2.40
N LEU A 41 -16.14 -29.80 2.72
CA LEU A 41 -15.15 -29.97 3.79
C LEU A 41 -15.80 -29.92 5.19
N LYS A 42 -16.79 -29.06 5.41
CA LYS A 42 -17.39 -28.85 6.73
C LYS A 42 -18.41 -29.92 7.15
N GLN A 43 -19.00 -30.67 6.21
CA GLN A 43 -19.98 -31.71 6.53
C GLN A 43 -19.37 -33.02 7.09
N SER A 44 -18.05 -33.22 7.01
CA SER A 44 -17.41 -34.45 7.48
C SER A 44 -17.20 -34.51 9.01
N ASN A 45 -17.20 -33.36 9.71
CA ASN A 45 -16.70 -33.26 11.09
C ASN A 45 -17.79 -33.00 12.15
N HIS A 46 -19.08 -33.16 11.81
CA HIS A 46 -20.19 -32.99 12.76
C HIS A 46 -21.07 -34.25 12.90
N HIS A 47 -20.46 -35.31 13.41
CA HIS A 47 -21.17 -36.46 14.00
C HIS A 47 -20.68 -36.76 15.43
N LEU A 48 -20.75 -35.77 16.31
CA LEU A 48 -20.89 -35.98 17.76
C LEU A 48 -21.57 -34.75 18.41
N ASN A 49 -22.17 -34.94 19.59
CA ASN A 49 -22.71 -33.92 20.51
C ASN A 49 -23.80 -32.96 19.97
N LYS A 50 -25.06 -33.39 20.02
CA LYS A 50 -26.23 -32.48 20.14
C LYS A 50 -26.52 -32.20 21.62
N HIS A 51 -26.71 -30.93 22.02
CA HIS A 51 -27.70 -30.59 23.06
C HIS A 51 -28.09 -29.10 23.05
N LYS A 52 -29.40 -28.86 23.28
CA LYS A 52 -30.08 -27.64 23.77
C LYS A 52 -29.95 -26.33 22.97
N LYS A 53 -31.10 -25.87 22.47
CA LYS A 53 -31.48 -24.45 22.30
C LYS A 53 -32.86 -24.21 22.94
N PRO A 54 -33.06 -23.12 23.68
CA PRO A 54 -34.32 -22.36 23.74
C PRO A 54 -34.26 -21.21 22.68
N THR A 55 -35.31 -20.45 22.35
CA THR A 55 -36.70 -20.41 22.83
C THR A 55 -37.68 -20.13 21.66
N SER A 56 -38.99 -20.22 21.93
CA SER A 56 -40.16 -19.98 21.06
C SER A 56 -40.52 -18.46 20.93
N PRO A 57 -41.67 -18.00 20.38
CA PRO A 57 -42.81 -18.75 19.78
C PRO A 57 -43.44 -18.18 18.47
N LYS A 58 -44.22 -19.03 17.77
CA LYS A 58 -45.51 -18.70 17.12
C LYS A 58 -46.44 -19.93 17.16
N ALA A 59 -47.75 -19.68 17.31
CA ALA A 59 -48.88 -20.63 17.33
C ALA A 59 -50.19 -19.81 17.13
N PRO A 60 -51.38 -20.40 16.92
CA PRO A 60 -51.78 -21.81 16.78
C PRO A 60 -52.26 -22.11 15.31
N SER A 61 -53.04 -23.14 14.91
CA SER A 61 -53.90 -24.10 15.63
C SER A 61 -54.26 -25.38 14.81
N LEU A 62 -54.38 -26.52 15.52
CA LEU A 62 -55.41 -27.59 15.43
C LEU A 62 -55.45 -28.61 14.23
N PRO A 63 -55.98 -29.86 14.45
CA PRO A 63 -55.43 -31.08 13.84
C PRO A 63 -56.45 -32.12 13.20
N PRO A 64 -56.60 -33.43 13.57
CA PRO A 64 -56.37 -34.55 12.60
C PRO A 64 -57.35 -35.76 12.61
N GLU A 65 -57.16 -36.72 11.68
CA GLU A 65 -57.59 -38.16 11.72
C GLU A 65 -56.50 -39.02 11.00
N ILE A 66 -56.05 -40.24 11.37
CA ILE A 66 -56.67 -41.52 11.82
C ILE A 66 -57.28 -42.30 10.62
N SER A 67 -56.96 -43.57 10.25
CA SER A 67 -55.95 -44.58 10.66
C SER A 67 -55.75 -45.67 9.53
N PRO A 68 -55.67 -47.02 9.72
CA PRO A 68 -54.38 -47.75 9.88
C PRO A 68 -54.15 -49.05 9.02
N ILE A 69 -52.89 -49.56 9.07
CA ILE A 69 -52.43 -50.99 9.07
C ILE A 69 -52.83 -51.97 7.93
N GLU A 70 -51.84 -52.65 7.34
CA GLU A 70 -51.81 -54.14 7.31
C GLU A 70 -50.37 -54.69 7.19
N THR A 71 -50.17 -56.01 7.04
CA THR A 71 -48.89 -56.69 7.36
C THR A 71 -48.77 -58.14 6.82
N GLN A 72 -47.62 -58.50 6.21
CA GLN A 72 -47.07 -59.88 5.94
C GLN A 72 -45.63 -59.71 5.37
N THR A 73 -44.49 -60.25 5.85
CA THR A 73 -43.99 -61.60 6.28
C THR A 73 -43.44 -62.51 5.16
N GLU A 74 -42.09 -62.59 5.05
CA GLU A 74 -41.17 -63.78 5.02
C GLU A 74 -41.49 -65.06 4.18
N PRO A 75 -40.50 -65.93 3.78
CA PRO A 75 -39.35 -66.40 4.59
C PRO A 75 -38.00 -66.67 3.83
N VAL A 76 -37.16 -67.58 4.36
CA VAL A 76 -35.67 -67.64 4.26
C VAL A 76 -35.10 -68.89 3.55
N ALA A 77 -33.99 -68.72 2.80
CA ALA A 77 -32.95 -69.73 2.49
C ALA A 77 -31.69 -69.06 1.84
N GLN A 78 -30.47 -69.61 1.76
CA GLN A 78 -29.66 -70.60 2.53
C GLN A 78 -28.16 -70.44 2.10
N ASN A 79 -27.18 -71.00 2.85
CA ASN A 79 -25.73 -70.99 2.52
C ASN A 79 -25.18 -72.39 2.18
N PRO A 80 -24.04 -72.48 1.45
CA PRO A 80 -22.79 -72.90 2.12
C PRO A 80 -21.48 -72.19 1.67
N ASP A 81 -20.44 -72.33 2.51
CA ASP A 81 -19.04 -71.85 2.43
C ASP A 81 -18.07 -73.00 1.98
N PRO A 82 -16.70 -72.87 1.95
CA PRO A 82 -15.81 -71.78 1.47
C PRO A 82 -14.55 -72.27 0.68
N VAL A 83 -13.77 -71.37 0.04
CA VAL A 83 -12.31 -71.54 -0.27
C VAL A 83 -11.58 -70.18 -0.15
N THR A 84 -10.28 -70.16 0.15
CA THR A 84 -9.48 -68.96 0.51
C THR A 84 -8.32 -68.65 -0.44
N ALA A 85 -8.10 -67.37 -0.77
CA ALA A 85 -6.90 -66.81 -1.43
C ALA A 85 -6.69 -65.32 -1.03
N PRO A 86 -5.49 -64.70 -1.23
CA PRO A 86 -5.07 -63.53 -0.45
C PRO A 86 -5.27 -62.12 -1.09
N ASP A 87 -4.92 -61.12 -0.27
CA ASP A 87 -5.17 -59.67 -0.33
C ASP A 87 -4.15 -58.85 -1.16
N PRO A 88 -4.54 -57.67 -1.69
CA PRO A 88 -3.60 -56.60 -2.05
C PRO A 88 -3.95 -55.20 -1.47
N THR A 89 -3.10 -54.72 -0.55
CA THR A 89 -2.70 -53.32 -0.22
C THR A 89 -3.69 -52.12 -0.37
N PRO A 90 -3.72 -51.18 0.59
CA PRO A 90 -4.74 -50.13 0.68
C PRO A 90 -4.59 -48.98 -0.34
N GLU A 91 -5.67 -48.68 -1.08
CA GLU A 91 -5.78 -47.45 -1.87
C GLU A 91 -5.98 -46.20 -0.98
N THR A 92 -5.14 -45.17 -1.20
CA THR A 92 -5.37 -43.83 -0.65
C THR A 92 -6.60 -43.20 -1.33
N GLN A 93 -7.58 -42.71 -0.55
CA GLN A 93 -8.88 -42.24 -1.06
C GLN A 93 -8.81 -40.94 -1.90
N GLN A 94 -8.39 -41.05 -3.16
CA GLN A 94 -8.34 -39.94 -4.12
C GLN A 94 -9.75 -39.39 -4.42
N ARG A 95 -9.92 -38.07 -4.30
CA ARG A 95 -11.15 -37.37 -4.70
C ARG A 95 -11.09 -37.07 -6.21
N LYS A 96 -11.64 -37.98 -7.01
CA LYS A 96 -11.70 -37.89 -8.48
C LYS A 96 -12.91 -37.05 -8.93
N ILE A 97 -12.64 -36.01 -9.72
CA ILE A 97 -13.63 -35.09 -10.33
C ILE A 97 -13.51 -35.19 -11.86
N SER A 98 -14.61 -35.05 -12.60
CA SER A 98 -14.64 -35.08 -14.07
C SER A 98 -15.12 -33.76 -14.67
N VAL A 99 -14.41 -33.22 -15.66
CA VAL A 99 -14.74 -32.04 -16.46
C VAL A 99 -14.62 -32.41 -17.95
N GLY A 100 -15.34 -31.73 -18.84
CA GLY A 100 -15.23 -31.94 -20.29
C GLY A 100 -15.26 -30.62 -21.08
N PHE A 101 -14.51 -30.59 -22.18
CA PHE A 101 -14.46 -29.47 -23.13
C PHE A 101 -14.91 -29.88 -24.52
N GLY A 102 -15.63 -29.00 -25.22
CA GLY A 102 -16.27 -29.32 -26.50
C GLY A 102 -17.42 -30.31 -26.34
N ARG A 103 -17.63 -31.18 -27.33
CA ARG A 103 -18.61 -32.28 -27.24
C ARG A 103 -17.95 -33.49 -26.57
N ALA A 104 -18.53 -33.98 -25.48
CA ALA A 104 -17.97 -35.11 -24.74
C ALA A 104 -17.89 -36.41 -25.57
N GLU A 105 -18.82 -36.56 -26.53
CA GLU A 105 -18.93 -37.70 -27.47
C GLU A 105 -17.75 -37.79 -28.46
N THR A 106 -17.05 -36.68 -28.73
CA THR A 106 -15.93 -36.60 -29.68
C THR A 106 -14.57 -36.41 -28.99
N SER A 107 -14.52 -36.54 -27.66
CA SER A 107 -13.29 -36.43 -26.88
C SER A 107 -12.40 -37.67 -27.05
N ASP A 108 -11.21 -37.47 -27.61
CA ASP A 108 -10.20 -38.52 -27.86
C ASP A 108 -8.97 -38.42 -26.93
N LEU A 109 -8.94 -37.42 -26.04
CA LEU A 109 -7.89 -37.19 -25.05
C LEU A 109 -8.46 -37.04 -23.65
N LYS A 110 -7.80 -37.68 -22.68
CA LYS A 110 -8.01 -37.47 -21.25
C LYS A 110 -6.78 -36.77 -20.64
N VAL A 111 -6.95 -35.58 -20.06
CA VAL A 111 -5.90 -34.92 -19.28
C VAL A 111 -6.22 -35.07 -17.79
N VAL A 112 -5.30 -35.61 -16.99
CA VAL A 112 -5.50 -35.80 -15.55
C VAL A 112 -4.60 -34.86 -14.78
N LEU A 113 -5.20 -33.93 -14.04
CA LEU A 113 -4.51 -32.99 -13.16
C LEU A 113 -4.46 -33.56 -11.75
N HIS A 114 -3.26 -33.66 -11.17
CA HIS A 114 -3.07 -34.03 -9.77
C HIS A 114 -2.71 -32.79 -8.97
N GLY A 115 -3.60 -32.42 -8.05
CA GLY A 115 -3.39 -31.31 -7.12
C GLY A 115 -2.85 -31.77 -5.77
N LYS A 116 -2.53 -30.78 -4.93
CA LYS A 116 -2.23 -30.97 -3.52
C LYS A 116 -3.39 -31.67 -2.79
N GLU A 117 -3.10 -32.32 -1.67
CA GLU A 117 -4.07 -33.08 -0.85
C GLU A 117 -4.78 -34.26 -1.55
N GLY A 118 -4.23 -34.77 -2.67
CA GLY A 118 -4.77 -35.96 -3.34
C GLY A 118 -6.05 -35.71 -4.15
N ILE A 119 -6.30 -34.46 -4.54
CA ILE A 119 -7.34 -34.09 -5.49
C ILE A 119 -6.89 -34.48 -6.90
N ALA A 120 -7.75 -35.18 -7.65
CA ALA A 120 -7.49 -35.54 -9.05
C ALA A 120 -8.64 -35.07 -9.95
N VAL A 121 -8.35 -34.24 -10.96
CA VAL A 121 -9.34 -33.75 -11.93
C VAL A 121 -9.06 -34.34 -13.29
N SER A 122 -9.97 -35.18 -13.77
CA SER A 122 -9.98 -35.73 -15.12
C SER A 122 -10.70 -34.78 -16.07
N ILE A 123 -10.04 -34.40 -17.15
CA ILE A 123 -10.53 -33.53 -18.21
C ILE A 123 -10.69 -34.35 -19.49
N SER A 124 -11.89 -34.39 -20.05
CA SER A 124 -12.13 -34.86 -21.42
C SER A 124 -11.89 -33.71 -22.40
N ALA A 125 -10.95 -33.91 -23.33
CA ALA A 125 -10.51 -32.93 -24.33
C ALA A 125 -10.36 -33.58 -25.72
N HIS A 126 -9.96 -32.77 -26.69
CA HIS A 126 -9.75 -33.12 -28.10
C HIS A 126 -8.27 -32.89 -28.44
N LYS A 127 -7.56 -33.88 -29.00
CA LYS A 127 -6.11 -33.79 -29.24
C LYS A 127 -5.73 -32.59 -30.10
N GLU A 128 -6.43 -32.40 -31.21
CA GLU A 128 -6.20 -31.33 -32.19
C GLU A 128 -6.11 -29.94 -31.52
N VAL A 129 -7.18 -29.50 -30.85
CA VAL A 129 -7.26 -28.20 -30.16
C VAL A 129 -6.13 -28.03 -29.12
N ILE A 130 -5.83 -29.07 -28.36
CA ILE A 130 -4.80 -29.04 -27.30
C ILE A 130 -3.38 -29.01 -27.91
N TYR A 131 -3.15 -29.77 -28.98
CA TYR A 131 -1.89 -29.88 -29.71
C TYR A 131 -1.55 -28.60 -30.47
N GLU A 132 -2.54 -27.89 -31.02
CA GLU A 132 -2.36 -26.59 -31.66
C GLU A 132 -1.97 -25.50 -30.64
N ASN A 133 -2.69 -25.43 -29.51
CA ASN A 133 -2.57 -24.32 -28.58
C ASN A 133 -1.39 -24.41 -27.59
N SER A 134 -0.86 -25.61 -27.32
CA SER A 134 0.17 -25.83 -26.30
C SER A 134 1.41 -26.54 -26.83
N SER A 135 2.60 -25.96 -26.60
CA SER A 135 3.87 -26.66 -26.87
C SER A 135 4.12 -27.81 -25.90
N PHE A 136 3.74 -27.67 -24.62
CA PHE A 136 3.88 -28.73 -23.61
C PHE A 136 3.11 -30.00 -23.99
N PHE A 137 1.82 -29.86 -24.36
CA PHE A 137 1.03 -31.02 -24.74
C PHE A 137 1.49 -31.62 -26.08
N ARG A 138 1.94 -30.79 -27.02
CA ARG A 138 2.57 -31.23 -28.28
C ARG A 138 3.81 -32.09 -28.04
N GLU A 139 4.73 -31.61 -27.19
CA GLU A 139 5.92 -32.36 -26.76
C GLU A 139 5.55 -33.67 -26.07
N LYS A 140 4.55 -33.64 -25.18
CA LYS A 140 4.10 -34.81 -24.40
C LYS A 140 3.26 -35.82 -25.20
N MET A 141 2.77 -35.45 -26.39
CA MET A 141 2.18 -36.37 -27.38
C MET A 141 3.24 -36.90 -28.37
N GLY A 142 4.24 -36.09 -28.70
CA GLY A 142 5.27 -36.42 -29.69
C GLY A 142 4.66 -36.72 -31.06
N LEU A 143 5.12 -37.82 -31.67
CA LEU A 143 4.58 -38.33 -32.94
C LEU A 143 3.58 -39.50 -32.77
N ASP A 144 3.31 -39.97 -31.55
CA ASP A 144 2.44 -41.14 -31.34
C ASP A 144 0.99 -40.73 -31.08
N SER A 145 0.17 -40.83 -32.13
CA SER A 145 -1.28 -40.56 -32.08
C SER A 145 -2.06 -41.44 -31.08
N ARG A 146 -1.46 -42.53 -30.57
CA ARG A 146 -2.08 -43.45 -29.60
C ARG A 146 -2.09 -42.92 -28.16
N VAL A 147 -1.43 -41.80 -27.86
CA VAL A 147 -1.56 -41.14 -26.55
C VAL A 147 -3.02 -40.74 -26.31
N THR A 148 -3.67 -41.39 -25.36
CA THR A 148 -5.09 -41.17 -24.97
C THR A 148 -5.24 -40.59 -23.57
N CYS A 149 -4.18 -40.64 -22.74
CA CYS A 149 -4.16 -40.06 -21.40
C CYS A 149 -2.85 -39.30 -21.18
N ILE A 150 -2.94 -38.08 -20.64
CA ILE A 150 -1.78 -37.25 -20.26
C ILE A 150 -1.95 -36.81 -18.82
N GLU A 151 -0.98 -37.12 -17.97
CA GLU A 151 -1.00 -36.74 -16.55
C GLU A 151 -0.13 -35.50 -16.29
N LEU A 152 -0.62 -34.62 -15.43
CA LEU A 152 0.04 -33.40 -14.94
C LEU A 152 0.14 -33.50 -13.42
N SER A 153 1.34 -33.75 -12.91
CA SER A 153 1.60 -33.84 -11.47
C SER A 153 1.75 -32.45 -10.83
N ASP A 154 1.70 -32.42 -9.50
CA ASP A 154 2.14 -31.29 -8.66
C ASP A 154 1.51 -29.93 -9.01
N CYS A 155 0.26 -29.96 -9.45
CA CYS A 155 -0.48 -28.77 -9.83
C CYS A 155 -0.79 -27.92 -8.59
N ASP A 156 -0.10 -26.78 -8.46
CA ASP A 156 -0.33 -25.75 -7.44
C ASP A 156 -1.81 -25.33 -7.33
N ASP A 157 -2.49 -25.28 -8.49
CA ASP A 157 -3.72 -24.53 -8.68
C ASP A 157 -4.60 -25.19 -9.75
N VAL A 158 -5.28 -26.27 -9.36
CA VAL A 158 -6.06 -27.11 -10.28
C VAL A 158 -7.24 -26.34 -10.89
N GLU A 159 -7.83 -25.37 -10.18
CA GLU A 159 -8.93 -24.56 -10.71
C GLU A 159 -8.47 -23.75 -11.94
N ILE A 160 -7.37 -23.02 -11.80
CA ILE A 160 -6.81 -22.21 -12.89
C ILE A 160 -6.20 -23.10 -13.97
N CYS A 161 -5.67 -24.28 -13.63
CA CYS A 161 -5.20 -25.23 -14.64
C CYS A 161 -6.35 -25.76 -15.52
N VAL A 162 -7.51 -26.10 -14.94
CA VAL A 162 -8.73 -26.40 -15.72
C VAL A 162 -9.14 -25.20 -16.57
N GLU A 163 -9.20 -23.99 -15.99
CA GLU A 163 -9.60 -22.78 -16.73
C GLU A 163 -8.67 -22.50 -17.94
N THR A 164 -7.35 -22.51 -17.75
CA THR A 164 -6.37 -22.23 -18.82
C THR A 164 -6.39 -23.29 -19.92
N ILE A 165 -6.68 -24.57 -19.61
CA ILE A 165 -6.93 -25.59 -20.63
C ILE A 165 -8.25 -25.30 -21.37
N GLY A 166 -9.28 -24.85 -20.67
CA GLY A 166 -10.55 -24.41 -21.28
C GLY A 166 -10.43 -23.19 -22.19
N LEU A 167 -9.49 -22.28 -21.90
CA LEU A 167 -9.20 -21.13 -22.77
C LEU A 167 -8.68 -21.54 -24.15
N MET A 168 -8.13 -22.75 -24.33
CA MET A 168 -7.74 -23.28 -25.65
C MET A 168 -8.94 -23.52 -26.60
N TYR A 169 -10.16 -23.60 -26.06
CA TYR A 169 -11.41 -23.71 -26.83
C TYR A 169 -12.07 -22.34 -27.13
N CYS A 170 -11.50 -21.24 -26.63
CA CYS A 170 -12.06 -19.91 -26.83
C CYS A 170 -11.49 -19.25 -28.10
N LYS A 171 -12.37 -18.84 -29.03
CA LYS A 171 -11.98 -18.11 -30.25
C LYS A 171 -11.18 -16.84 -29.98
N GLU A 172 -11.43 -16.19 -28.83
CA GLU A 172 -10.69 -15.02 -28.35
C GLU A 172 -10.50 -15.16 -26.84
N VAL A 173 -9.27 -15.46 -26.41
CA VAL A 173 -8.93 -15.62 -24.98
C VAL A 173 -9.12 -14.29 -24.22
N LYS A 174 -8.76 -13.16 -24.83
CA LYS A 174 -8.89 -11.80 -24.26
C LYS A 174 -10.29 -11.50 -23.72
N SER A 175 -11.34 -11.95 -24.43
CA SER A 175 -12.75 -11.80 -24.02
C SER A 175 -13.08 -12.42 -22.64
N ARG A 176 -12.31 -13.43 -22.21
CA ARG A 176 -12.49 -14.17 -20.94
C ARG A 176 -11.75 -13.55 -19.76
N LEU A 177 -10.73 -12.74 -20.05
CA LEU A 177 -9.93 -12.00 -19.07
C LEU A 177 -10.58 -10.67 -18.69
N VAL A 178 -11.45 -10.13 -19.55
CA VAL A 178 -12.28 -8.95 -19.25
C VAL A 178 -13.08 -9.17 -17.96
N LYS A 179 -13.04 -8.19 -17.04
CA LYS A 179 -13.63 -8.20 -15.68
C LYS A 179 -13.03 -9.21 -14.69
N GLN A 180 -11.95 -9.91 -15.03
CA GLN A 180 -11.15 -10.61 -14.02
C GLN A 180 -10.35 -9.62 -13.16
N SER A 181 -9.77 -10.09 -12.06
CA SER A 181 -8.80 -9.35 -11.24
C SER A 181 -7.35 -9.70 -11.62
N VAL A 182 -6.43 -8.75 -11.48
CA VAL A 182 -5.00 -8.93 -11.79
C VAL A 182 -4.41 -10.19 -11.11
N PRO A 183 -4.64 -10.47 -9.81
CA PRO A 183 -4.12 -11.69 -9.18
C PRO A 183 -4.66 -13.00 -9.77
N ARG A 184 -5.86 -13.02 -10.38
CA ARG A 184 -6.34 -14.19 -11.13
C ARG A 184 -5.65 -14.30 -12.49
N VAL A 185 -5.45 -13.19 -13.20
CA VAL A 185 -4.76 -13.19 -14.49
C VAL A 185 -3.27 -13.55 -14.34
N LEU A 186 -2.61 -13.16 -13.24
CA LEU A 186 -1.25 -13.62 -12.93
C LEU A 186 -1.17 -15.14 -12.68
N ARG A 187 -2.18 -15.73 -12.02
CA ARG A 187 -2.29 -17.19 -11.86
C ARG A 187 -2.50 -17.88 -13.22
N ILE A 188 -3.39 -17.34 -14.07
CA ILE A 188 -3.62 -17.84 -15.44
C ILE A 188 -2.33 -17.78 -16.26
N LEU A 189 -1.60 -16.66 -16.16
CA LEU A 189 -0.32 -16.41 -16.85
C LEU A 189 0.78 -17.41 -16.43
N LYS A 190 0.96 -17.68 -15.13
CA LYS A 190 1.88 -18.72 -14.63
C LYS A 190 1.55 -20.10 -15.21
N VAL A 191 0.27 -20.46 -15.25
CA VAL A 191 -0.17 -21.73 -15.86
C VAL A 191 0.06 -21.74 -17.36
N ALA A 192 -0.30 -20.65 -18.07
CA ALA A 192 -0.12 -20.54 -19.51
C ALA A 192 1.35 -20.63 -19.93
N GLU A 193 2.27 -20.07 -19.13
CA GLU A 193 3.72 -20.24 -19.29
C GLU A 193 4.15 -21.71 -19.16
N SER A 194 3.67 -22.41 -18.13
CA SER A 194 4.00 -23.82 -17.89
C SER A 194 3.48 -24.76 -18.99
N LEU A 195 2.33 -24.43 -19.60
CA LEU A 195 1.76 -25.15 -20.74
C LEU A 195 2.29 -24.66 -22.10
N GLY A 196 3.11 -23.60 -22.14
CA GLY A 196 3.57 -22.97 -23.38
C GLY A 196 2.43 -22.42 -24.27
N PHE A 197 1.32 -22.01 -23.67
CA PHE A 197 0.12 -21.53 -24.37
C PHE A 197 0.27 -20.06 -24.79
N LYS A 198 1.08 -19.81 -25.83
CA LYS A 198 1.47 -18.48 -26.31
C LYS A 198 0.32 -17.48 -26.43
N ALA A 199 -0.81 -17.85 -27.04
CA ALA A 199 -1.94 -16.95 -27.26
C ALA A 199 -2.59 -16.48 -25.93
N CYS A 200 -2.61 -17.34 -24.90
CA CYS A 200 -3.08 -16.97 -23.57
C CYS A 200 -2.06 -16.09 -22.83
N ILE A 201 -0.76 -16.37 -22.94
CA ILE A 201 0.31 -15.51 -22.40
C ILE A 201 0.18 -14.09 -22.96
N ILE A 202 0.09 -13.95 -24.29
CA ILE A 202 -0.11 -12.66 -24.97
C ILE A 202 -1.39 -11.99 -24.47
N SER A 203 -2.52 -12.71 -24.43
CA SER A 203 -3.79 -12.16 -23.94
C SER A 203 -3.74 -11.68 -22.48
N CYS A 204 -2.93 -12.32 -21.63
CA CYS A 204 -2.71 -11.90 -20.25
C CYS A 204 -1.84 -10.64 -20.16
N LEU A 205 -0.77 -10.54 -20.97
CA LEU A 205 0.04 -9.33 -21.05
C LEU A 205 -0.77 -8.14 -21.59
N ASP A 206 -1.53 -8.34 -22.67
CA ASP A 206 -2.52 -7.40 -23.22
C ASP A 206 -3.52 -6.90 -22.16
N TYR A 207 -4.03 -7.81 -21.31
CA TYR A 207 -4.93 -7.44 -20.21
C TYR A 207 -4.20 -6.59 -19.17
N LEU A 208 -2.99 -6.99 -18.75
CA LEU A 208 -2.18 -6.26 -17.78
C LEU A 208 -1.77 -4.87 -18.29
N GLU A 209 -1.71 -4.69 -19.62
CA GLU A 209 -1.45 -3.41 -20.28
C GLU A 209 -2.69 -2.51 -20.38
N ALA A 210 -3.88 -3.12 -20.37
CA ALA A 210 -5.16 -2.40 -20.43
C ALA A 210 -5.69 -1.95 -19.05
N VAL A 211 -5.32 -2.63 -17.96
CA VAL A 211 -5.84 -2.32 -16.61
C VAL A 211 -4.86 -1.51 -15.75
N PRO A 212 -5.34 -0.64 -14.84
CA PRO A 212 -4.52 -0.12 -13.74
C PRO A 212 -4.19 -1.24 -12.75
N TRP A 213 -3.09 -1.10 -12.02
CA TRP A 213 -2.73 -1.97 -10.89
C TRP A 213 -3.02 -1.24 -9.58
N VAL A 214 -3.62 -1.92 -8.60
CA VAL A 214 -4.16 -1.29 -7.39
C VAL A 214 -3.25 -1.53 -6.19
N GLY A 215 -2.25 -0.67 -6.06
CA GLY A 215 -1.32 -0.62 -4.92
C GLY A 215 -0.04 -1.45 -5.11
N GLU A 216 0.93 -1.19 -4.24
CA GLU A 216 2.31 -1.68 -4.34
C GLU A 216 2.41 -3.22 -4.37
N GLU A 217 1.57 -3.92 -3.61
CA GLU A 217 1.52 -5.40 -3.61
C GLU A 217 1.11 -5.98 -4.97
N GLU A 218 0.16 -5.34 -5.66
CA GLU A 218 -0.29 -5.78 -6.99
C GLU A 218 0.74 -5.42 -8.06
N GLU A 219 1.35 -4.24 -7.95
CA GLU A 219 2.42 -3.79 -8.85
C GLU A 219 3.65 -4.71 -8.78
N GLU A 220 4.24 -4.97 -7.60
CA GLU A 220 5.41 -5.87 -7.53
C GLU A 220 5.02 -7.32 -7.87
N SER A 221 3.79 -7.77 -7.62
CA SER A 221 3.30 -9.08 -8.11
C SER A 221 3.29 -9.18 -9.64
N VAL A 222 2.92 -8.10 -10.33
CA VAL A 222 2.99 -8.03 -11.81
C VAL A 222 4.44 -7.95 -12.27
N LEU A 223 5.25 -7.06 -11.68
CA LEU A 223 6.66 -6.88 -12.03
C LEU A 223 7.47 -8.15 -11.82
N SER A 224 7.32 -8.85 -10.69
CA SER A 224 7.99 -10.12 -10.42
C SER A 224 7.62 -11.19 -11.44
N SER A 225 6.32 -11.29 -11.80
CA SER A 225 5.83 -12.23 -12.81
C SER A 225 6.44 -11.95 -14.20
N ILE A 226 6.54 -10.69 -14.61
CA ILE A 226 7.17 -10.28 -15.87
C ILE A 226 8.68 -10.57 -15.85
N LYS A 227 9.39 -10.24 -14.75
CA LYS A 227 10.82 -10.56 -14.57
C LYS A 227 11.06 -12.06 -14.73
N THR A 228 10.24 -12.92 -14.10
CA THR A 228 10.32 -14.38 -14.23
C THR A 228 10.07 -14.87 -15.67
N LEU A 229 9.02 -14.39 -16.35
CA LEU A 229 8.74 -14.73 -17.75
C LEU A 229 9.91 -14.39 -18.68
N GLN A 230 10.57 -13.24 -18.47
CA GLN A 230 11.72 -12.82 -19.26
C GLN A 230 12.95 -13.70 -19.02
N ILE A 231 13.24 -14.06 -17.76
CA ILE A 231 14.31 -15.00 -17.41
C ILE A 231 14.07 -16.36 -18.08
N ASN A 232 12.86 -16.90 -17.93
CA ASN A 232 12.48 -18.20 -18.48
C ASN A 232 12.50 -18.22 -20.02
N ALA A 233 12.07 -17.14 -20.67
CA ALA A 233 12.18 -17.00 -22.13
C ALA A 233 13.65 -16.99 -22.58
N ASN A 234 14.52 -16.22 -21.91
CA ASN A 234 15.95 -16.16 -22.25
C ASN A 234 16.63 -17.54 -22.09
N CYS A 235 16.41 -18.23 -20.97
CA CYS A 235 17.01 -19.55 -20.71
C CYS A 235 16.62 -20.63 -21.73
N ARG A 236 15.44 -20.53 -22.36
CA ARG A 236 15.00 -21.47 -23.41
C ARG A 236 15.72 -21.28 -24.75
N THR A 237 16.42 -20.15 -24.95
CA THR A 237 17.14 -19.85 -26.21
C THR A 237 18.59 -20.31 -26.21
N THR A 238 19.18 -20.66 -25.06
CA THR A 238 20.59 -21.05 -24.93
C THR A 238 20.85 -22.56 -25.03
N THR A 239 19.80 -23.37 -25.26
CA THR A 239 19.88 -24.85 -25.25
C THR A 239 19.40 -25.51 -26.54
N ALA A 240 19.20 -24.76 -27.62
CA ALA A 240 18.82 -25.25 -28.94
C ALA A 240 19.70 -24.59 -30.03
N ASP A 241 19.93 -25.29 -31.13
CA ASP A 241 21.00 -24.95 -32.09
C ASP A 241 20.88 -23.56 -32.74
N ASN A 242 22.03 -22.93 -32.97
CA ASN A 242 22.20 -21.65 -33.68
C ASN A 242 21.95 -21.79 -35.20
N SER A 243 20.79 -22.32 -35.60
CA SER A 243 20.48 -22.67 -37.00
C SER A 243 19.03 -22.41 -37.43
N ASN A 244 18.39 -21.33 -36.93
CA ASN A 244 17.34 -20.62 -37.68
C ASN A 244 16.95 -19.28 -37.02
N ASN A 245 17.38 -18.15 -37.60
CA ASN A 245 17.09 -16.80 -37.10
C ASN A 245 15.68 -16.29 -37.50
N ASN A 246 14.63 -16.96 -37.04
CA ASN A 246 13.26 -16.43 -37.16
C ASN A 246 12.99 -15.34 -36.11
N SER A 247 13.47 -14.13 -36.41
CA SER A 247 13.46 -12.91 -35.58
C SER A 247 12.14 -12.62 -34.83
N TYR A 248 10.99 -12.95 -35.44
CA TYR A 248 9.67 -12.58 -34.93
C TYR A 248 9.29 -13.21 -33.57
N ASP A 249 9.69 -14.44 -33.28
CA ASP A 249 9.20 -15.17 -32.10
C ASP A 249 9.89 -14.71 -30.79
N ASN A 250 11.12 -14.19 -30.90
CA ASN A 250 11.94 -13.72 -29.78
C ASN A 250 11.53 -12.35 -29.23
N ASN A 251 10.67 -11.59 -29.93
CA ASN A 251 10.34 -10.22 -29.54
C ASN A 251 9.16 -10.13 -28.55
N VAL A 252 8.29 -11.15 -28.53
CA VAL A 252 7.02 -11.17 -27.77
C VAL A 252 7.22 -10.98 -26.25
N TYR A 253 8.25 -11.59 -25.67
CA TYR A 253 8.54 -11.51 -24.23
C TYR A 253 9.44 -10.32 -23.85
N ARG A 254 10.21 -9.81 -24.83
CA ARG A 254 11.39 -8.98 -24.57
C ARG A 254 11.10 -7.48 -24.45
N ALA A 255 10.01 -7.03 -25.05
CA ALA A 255 9.68 -5.61 -25.20
C ALA A 255 8.31 -5.22 -24.59
N SER A 256 7.81 -5.98 -23.61
CA SER A 256 6.50 -5.74 -22.98
C SER A 256 6.42 -4.30 -22.42
N PRO A 257 5.49 -3.45 -22.92
CA PRO A 257 5.35 -2.06 -22.48
C PRO A 257 5.03 -1.90 -20.99
N LEU A 258 4.58 -2.96 -20.34
CA LEU A 258 4.30 -3.03 -18.90
C LEU A 258 5.47 -2.52 -18.04
N LEU A 259 6.72 -2.84 -18.39
CA LEU A 259 7.87 -2.36 -17.62
C LEU A 259 8.06 -0.84 -17.72
N ARG A 260 7.68 -0.22 -18.85
CA ARG A 260 7.73 1.24 -19.03
C ARG A 260 6.68 2.01 -18.22
N ARG A 261 5.72 1.32 -17.58
CA ARG A 261 4.78 1.95 -16.63
C ARG A 261 5.45 2.36 -15.33
N VAL A 262 6.52 1.67 -14.93
CA VAL A 262 7.18 1.81 -13.62
C VAL A 262 8.68 2.16 -13.78
N VAL A 263 9.33 1.64 -14.82
CA VAL A 263 10.76 1.81 -15.07
C VAL A 263 10.97 2.72 -16.28
N SER A 264 11.37 3.97 -16.02
CA SER A 264 11.99 4.84 -17.03
C SER A 264 13.26 4.17 -17.56
N SER A 265 13.40 4.08 -18.87
CA SER A 265 14.47 3.28 -19.50
C SER A 265 15.90 3.81 -19.29
N ASP A 266 16.06 5.07 -18.90
CA ASP A 266 17.31 5.81 -19.13
C ASP A 266 17.87 6.55 -17.89
N THR A 267 17.24 6.49 -16.71
CA THR A 267 17.75 7.16 -15.49
C THR A 267 17.73 6.25 -14.24
N THR A 268 18.88 6.08 -13.61
CA THR A 268 19.03 5.41 -12.29
C THR A 268 18.64 6.30 -11.11
N THR A 269 18.41 7.60 -11.36
CA THR A 269 17.84 8.55 -10.41
C THR A 269 16.38 8.85 -10.76
N PRO A 270 15.54 9.20 -9.76
CA PRO A 270 14.27 9.85 -10.06
C PRO A 270 14.55 11.22 -10.74
N PRO A 271 13.62 11.74 -11.55
CA PRO A 271 13.79 13.05 -12.18
C PRO A 271 13.61 14.16 -11.14
N THR A 272 14.68 14.53 -10.43
CA THR A 272 14.67 15.58 -9.40
C THR A 272 14.19 16.92 -9.94
N GLU A 273 14.44 17.21 -11.22
CA GLU A 273 13.90 18.35 -11.95
C GLU A 273 12.36 18.37 -11.95
N THR A 274 11.70 17.21 -12.07
CA THR A 274 10.24 17.08 -11.99
C THR A 274 9.73 17.32 -10.58
N LEU A 275 10.43 16.86 -9.53
CA LEU A 275 10.04 17.19 -8.15
C LEU A 275 10.20 18.69 -7.85
N SER A 276 11.32 19.28 -8.29
CA SER A 276 11.57 20.72 -8.21
C SER A 276 10.47 21.52 -8.92
N TYR A 277 10.09 21.11 -10.14
CA TYR A 277 8.98 21.72 -10.89
C TYR A 277 7.62 21.58 -10.19
N ILE A 278 7.32 20.41 -9.59
CA ILE A 278 6.09 20.20 -8.79
C ILE A 278 6.09 21.13 -7.57
N MET A 279 7.21 21.26 -6.85
CA MET A 279 7.33 22.20 -5.73
C MET A 279 7.12 23.65 -6.20
N ASP A 280 7.76 24.07 -7.29
CA ASP A 280 7.62 25.41 -7.86
C ASP A 280 6.17 25.74 -8.25
N MET A 281 5.46 24.80 -8.88
CA MET A 281 4.03 24.92 -9.20
C MET A 281 3.16 25.07 -7.95
N VAL A 282 3.45 24.32 -6.88
CA VAL A 282 2.71 24.39 -5.61
C VAL A 282 2.96 25.73 -4.90
N LEU A 283 4.21 26.19 -4.85
CA LEU A 283 4.61 27.44 -4.20
C LEU A 283 4.02 28.67 -4.90
N LYS A 284 3.98 28.66 -6.24
CA LYS A 284 3.44 29.75 -7.08
C LYS A 284 1.92 29.70 -7.29
N SER A 285 1.24 28.62 -6.88
CA SER A 285 -0.20 28.46 -7.08
C SER A 285 -1.01 29.57 -6.37
N THR A 286 -1.85 30.26 -7.13
CA THR A 286 -2.69 31.37 -6.63
C THR A 286 -3.93 30.88 -5.88
N ASP A 287 -4.53 29.76 -6.27
CA ASP A 287 -5.70 29.20 -5.60
C ASP A 287 -5.34 28.60 -4.24
N GLU A 288 -5.86 29.20 -3.17
CA GLU A 288 -5.55 28.82 -1.79
C GLU A 288 -6.02 27.40 -1.43
N ARG A 289 -7.13 26.93 -2.03
CA ARG A 289 -7.69 25.62 -1.74
C ARG A 289 -6.89 24.53 -2.44
N ALA A 290 -6.69 24.65 -3.74
CA ALA A 290 -5.89 23.71 -4.53
C ALA A 290 -4.44 23.67 -4.03
N ARG A 291 -3.86 24.82 -3.64
CA ARG A 291 -2.55 24.86 -2.98
C ARG A 291 -2.55 24.10 -1.66
N ARG A 292 -3.53 24.30 -0.77
CA ARG A 292 -3.61 23.56 0.52
C ARG A 292 -3.81 22.05 0.32
N GLU A 293 -4.67 21.64 -0.60
CA GLU A 293 -4.90 20.23 -0.93
C GLU A 293 -3.62 19.58 -1.52
N MET A 294 -2.94 20.25 -2.45
CA MET A 294 -1.70 19.74 -3.06
C MET A 294 -0.50 19.76 -2.10
N LYS A 295 -0.34 20.81 -1.27
CA LYS A 295 0.66 20.85 -0.19
C LYS A 295 0.52 19.65 0.75
N THR A 296 -0.71 19.29 1.11
CA THR A 296 -1.02 18.13 1.96
C THR A 296 -0.63 16.82 1.28
N LEU A 297 -0.98 16.66 0.00
CA LEU A 297 -0.66 15.46 -0.78
C LEU A 297 0.86 15.28 -0.97
N VAL A 298 1.57 16.34 -1.41
CA VAL A 298 3.02 16.30 -1.62
C VAL A 298 3.76 16.06 -0.31
N LEU A 299 3.38 16.72 0.79
CA LEU A 299 3.95 16.46 2.12
C LEU A 299 3.75 15.01 2.56
N LYS A 300 2.56 14.43 2.35
CA LYS A 300 2.28 13.01 2.64
C LYS A 300 3.20 12.08 1.83
N LEU A 301 3.23 12.26 0.51
CA LEU A 301 4.03 11.43 -0.40
C LEU A 301 5.52 11.50 -0.06
N LEU A 302 6.04 12.68 0.31
CA LEU A 302 7.45 12.87 0.68
C LEU A 302 7.82 12.21 2.02
N LYS A 303 6.88 12.09 2.98
CA LYS A 303 7.07 11.32 4.23
C LYS A 303 7.10 9.82 3.96
N GLU A 304 6.17 9.33 3.14
CA GLU A 304 6.07 7.91 2.76
C GLU A 304 7.31 7.46 1.96
N ASN A 305 7.91 8.37 1.19
CA ASN A 305 9.11 8.14 0.39
C ASN A 305 10.46 8.25 1.15
N ASN A 306 10.49 8.24 2.48
CA ASN A 306 11.74 8.33 3.28
C ASN A 306 12.70 7.11 3.14
N LEU A 307 12.48 6.22 2.16
CA LEU A 307 13.38 5.13 1.74
C LEU A 307 14.35 5.53 0.59
N TRP A 308 14.39 6.81 0.19
CA TRP A 308 15.26 7.28 -0.89
C TRP A 308 16.74 6.98 -0.60
N VAL A 309 17.37 6.20 -1.49
CA VAL A 309 18.76 5.73 -1.37
C VAL A 309 19.74 6.90 -1.22
N ASN A 310 20.79 6.69 -0.41
CA ASN A 310 21.76 7.66 0.16
C ASN A 310 22.47 8.67 -0.78
N GLY A 311 22.09 8.80 -2.05
CA GLY A 311 22.48 9.92 -2.94
C GLY A 311 21.32 10.83 -3.36
N SER A 312 20.06 10.39 -3.28
CA SER A 312 18.90 11.15 -3.75
C SER A 312 18.27 12.07 -2.69
N VAL A 313 18.61 11.87 -1.42
CA VAL A 313 18.11 12.68 -0.29
C VAL A 313 18.71 14.11 -0.34
N ASP A 314 19.98 14.21 -0.69
CA ASP A 314 20.79 15.43 -0.65
C ASP A 314 20.29 16.49 -1.67
N ILE A 315 20.17 16.09 -2.94
CA ILE A 315 19.71 16.95 -4.04
C ILE A 315 18.28 17.50 -3.80
N CYS A 316 17.42 16.71 -3.16
CA CYS A 316 16.09 17.15 -2.76
C CYS A 316 16.13 18.16 -1.60
N THR A 317 17.11 18.07 -0.72
CA THR A 317 17.26 18.96 0.45
C THR A 317 17.79 20.33 0.01
N GLU A 318 18.76 20.37 -0.91
CA GLU A 318 19.20 21.63 -1.54
C GLU A 318 18.04 22.31 -2.30
N THR A 319 17.22 21.54 -3.02
CA THR A 319 16.01 22.06 -3.70
C THR A 319 15.03 22.72 -2.71
N LEU A 320 14.86 22.14 -1.52
CA LEU A 320 14.04 22.71 -0.45
C LEU A 320 14.67 23.99 0.14
N TYR A 321 16.00 24.03 0.35
CA TYR A 321 16.68 25.22 0.83
C TYR A 321 16.67 26.38 -0.18
N VAL A 322 16.86 26.11 -1.48
CA VAL A 322 16.67 27.10 -2.55
C VAL A 322 15.24 27.64 -2.54
N SER A 323 14.24 26.75 -2.44
CA SER A 323 12.82 27.15 -2.34
C SER A 323 12.55 28.01 -1.10
N CYS A 324 13.15 27.68 0.05
CA CYS A 324 13.07 28.48 1.27
C CYS A 324 13.63 29.89 1.08
N ARG A 325 14.80 30.01 0.46
CA ARG A 325 15.44 31.32 0.20
C ARG A 325 14.61 32.17 -0.76
N VAL A 326 14.05 31.60 -1.82
CA VAL A 326 13.17 32.31 -2.77
C VAL A 326 11.90 32.83 -2.08
N CYS A 327 11.23 32.01 -1.27
CA CYS A 327 10.06 32.47 -0.50
C CYS A 327 10.43 33.53 0.55
N LEU A 328 11.59 33.42 1.18
CA LEU A 328 12.08 34.36 2.18
C LEU A 328 12.45 35.73 1.57
N GLU A 329 13.10 35.75 0.40
CA GLU A 329 13.35 36.97 -0.36
C GLU A 329 12.04 37.63 -0.81
N ALA A 330 11.07 36.85 -1.32
CA ALA A 330 9.76 37.35 -1.70
C ALA A 330 8.96 37.88 -0.50
N LEU A 331 9.09 37.27 0.69
CA LEU A 331 8.52 37.77 1.95
C LEU A 331 9.16 39.10 2.36
N LEU A 332 10.49 39.20 2.29
CA LEU A 332 11.26 40.40 2.61
C LEU A 332 10.93 41.57 1.69
N VAL A 333 10.86 41.35 0.38
CA VAL A 333 10.40 42.35 -0.60
C VAL A 333 8.98 42.81 -0.30
N SER A 334 8.08 41.89 0.08
CA SER A 334 6.71 42.24 0.43
C SER A 334 6.61 43.03 1.75
N PHE A 335 7.46 42.73 2.73
CA PHE A 335 7.59 43.52 3.97
C PHE A 335 8.08 44.93 3.66
N LYS A 336 9.14 45.08 2.84
CA LYS A 336 9.64 46.39 2.40
C LYS A 336 8.53 47.23 1.76
N GLN A 337 7.80 46.64 0.80
CA GLN A 337 6.67 47.29 0.15
C GLN A 337 5.57 47.71 1.14
N ALA A 338 5.26 46.89 2.14
CA ALA A 338 4.28 47.20 3.17
C ALA A 338 4.74 48.29 4.17
N THR A 339 6.04 48.59 4.23
CA THR A 339 6.63 49.67 5.04
C THR A 339 6.93 50.97 4.28
N GLU A 340 6.67 51.03 2.97
CA GLU A 340 6.89 52.26 2.18
C GLU A 340 6.04 53.43 2.74
N PRO A 341 6.55 54.68 2.79
CA PRO A 341 5.87 55.79 3.45
C PRO A 341 4.52 56.15 2.78
N ASN A 342 4.40 55.93 1.47
CA ASN A 342 3.19 56.07 0.68
C ASN A 342 2.29 54.81 0.69
N PHE A 343 2.69 53.73 1.36
CA PHE A 343 1.86 52.52 1.45
C PHE A 343 0.56 52.78 2.21
N ALA A 344 0.57 53.72 3.17
CA ALA A 344 -0.61 54.20 3.87
C ALA A 344 -1.66 54.82 2.93
N ASP A 345 -1.26 55.41 1.80
CA ASP A 345 -2.13 56.09 0.84
C ASP A 345 -2.64 55.18 -0.29
N ASN A 346 -2.08 53.96 -0.43
CA ASN A 346 -2.51 53.01 -1.46
C ASN A 346 -3.98 52.58 -1.30
N SER A 347 -4.61 52.20 -2.41
CA SER A 347 -5.97 51.62 -2.40
C SER A 347 -6.01 50.32 -1.60
N LEU A 348 -7.20 49.99 -1.05
CA LEU A 348 -7.40 48.78 -0.25
C LEU A 348 -6.99 47.51 -1.03
N GLU A 349 -7.34 47.43 -2.31
CA GLU A 349 -6.99 46.31 -3.19
C GLU A 349 -5.47 46.08 -3.30
N LYS A 350 -4.67 47.16 -3.38
CA LYS A 350 -3.21 47.09 -3.41
C LYS A 350 -2.64 46.60 -2.07
N LYS A 351 -3.17 47.12 -0.96
CA LYS A 351 -2.78 46.68 0.40
C LYS A 351 -3.10 45.20 0.61
N ASP A 352 -4.32 44.79 0.26
CA ASP A 352 -4.77 43.40 0.31
C ASP A 352 -3.92 42.48 -0.57
N ALA A 353 -3.46 42.92 -1.74
CA ALA A 353 -2.57 42.13 -2.59
C ALA A 353 -1.21 41.86 -1.91
N VAL A 354 -0.60 42.88 -1.31
CA VAL A 354 0.67 42.75 -0.57
C VAL A 354 0.48 41.90 0.69
N TYR A 355 -0.60 42.11 1.44
CA TYR A 355 -0.91 41.29 2.62
C TYR A 355 -1.21 39.82 2.26
N LYS A 356 -1.87 39.55 1.12
CA LYS A 356 -2.04 38.19 0.58
C LYS A 356 -0.71 37.56 0.17
N LYS A 357 0.22 38.33 -0.43
CA LYS A 357 1.58 37.86 -0.76
C LYS A 357 2.39 37.53 0.49
N ILE A 358 2.33 38.36 1.53
CA ILE A 358 2.96 38.10 2.85
C ILE A 358 2.41 36.81 3.48
N ASN A 359 1.09 36.61 3.46
CA ASN A 359 0.49 35.37 3.96
C ASN A 359 0.89 34.14 3.10
N LEU A 360 0.95 34.29 1.78
CA LEU A 360 1.37 33.24 0.85
C LEU A 360 2.81 32.78 1.12
N GLU A 361 3.77 33.70 1.21
CA GLU A 361 5.17 33.29 1.37
C GLU A 361 5.47 32.75 2.76
N ALA A 362 4.79 33.22 3.80
CA ALA A 362 4.91 32.62 5.12
C ALA A 362 4.24 31.23 5.20
N ASP A 363 3.12 31.01 4.51
CA ASP A 363 2.48 29.68 4.32
C ASP A 363 3.35 28.74 3.47
N ASN A 364 4.13 29.27 2.52
CA ASN A 364 5.14 28.54 1.76
C ASN A 364 6.32 28.13 2.63
N ILE A 365 6.91 29.06 3.40
CA ILE A 365 8.02 28.77 4.31
C ILE A 365 7.61 27.76 5.39
N LEU A 366 6.44 27.92 6.01
CA LEU A 366 5.94 26.96 7.01
C LEU A 366 5.85 25.53 6.46
N TRP A 367 5.32 25.37 5.25
CA TRP A 367 5.20 24.08 4.58
C TRP A 367 6.57 23.47 4.21
N LEU A 368 7.51 24.27 3.71
CA LEU A 368 8.87 23.81 3.42
C LEU A 368 9.61 23.40 4.70
N VAL A 369 9.45 24.16 5.79
CA VAL A 369 9.99 23.83 7.12
C VAL A 369 9.42 22.52 7.65
N GLU A 370 8.13 22.21 7.41
CA GLU A 370 7.56 20.91 7.75
C GLU A 370 8.23 19.76 6.98
N ILE A 371 8.40 19.88 5.66
CA ILE A 371 9.13 18.88 4.85
C ILE A 371 10.58 18.69 5.34
N LEU A 372 11.27 19.78 5.69
CA LEU A 372 12.64 19.73 6.23
C LEU A 372 12.68 19.03 7.62
N CYS A 373 11.70 19.28 8.50
CA CYS A 373 11.60 18.57 9.78
C CYS A 373 11.37 17.07 9.58
N ASP A 374 10.48 16.68 8.65
CA ASP A 374 10.20 15.27 8.31
C ASP A 374 11.38 14.53 7.66
N ARG A 375 12.43 15.27 7.28
CA ARG A 375 13.70 14.76 6.73
C ARG A 375 14.88 14.89 7.70
N ASN A 376 14.66 15.39 8.91
CA ASN A 376 15.71 15.77 9.89
C ASN A 376 16.75 16.75 9.32
N ALA A 377 16.30 17.65 8.44
CA ALA A 377 17.14 18.60 7.68
C ALA A 377 16.68 20.06 7.87
N ALA A 378 16.12 20.40 9.04
CA ALA A 378 15.65 21.75 9.35
C ALA A 378 16.69 22.63 10.07
N ASP A 379 17.86 22.09 10.40
CA ASP A 379 18.85 22.73 11.27
C ASP A 379 19.49 23.98 10.62
N ASP A 380 19.89 23.93 9.34
CA ASP A 380 20.44 25.10 8.66
C ASP A 380 19.37 26.14 8.34
N PHE A 381 18.10 25.74 8.19
CA PHE A 381 17.00 26.70 8.08
C PHE A 381 16.85 27.56 9.34
N VAL A 382 17.18 27.03 10.53
CA VAL A 382 17.23 27.85 11.75
C VAL A 382 18.27 28.97 11.63
N MET A 383 19.41 28.70 10.98
CA MET A 383 20.40 29.76 10.69
C MET A 383 19.87 30.75 9.65
N ILE A 384 19.35 30.27 8.52
CA ILE A 384 18.79 31.10 7.44
C ILE A 384 17.70 32.04 7.96
N TRP A 385 16.84 31.57 8.88
CA TRP A 385 15.82 32.40 9.53
C TRP A 385 16.40 33.33 10.60
N ALA A 386 17.40 32.90 11.37
CA ALA A 386 18.04 33.73 12.39
C ALA A 386 18.83 34.91 11.81
N GLU A 387 19.38 34.80 10.59
CA GLU A 387 20.12 35.87 9.89
C GLU A 387 19.23 37.01 9.35
N GLN A 388 17.91 36.98 9.61
CA GLN A 388 16.94 37.90 9.02
C GLN A 388 16.72 39.19 9.84
N ASP A 389 17.82 39.84 10.24
CA ASP A 389 17.80 41.10 11.00
C ASP A 389 16.98 42.21 10.32
N GLU A 390 17.06 42.35 8.99
CA GLU A 390 16.27 43.33 8.24
C GLU A 390 14.77 43.01 8.30
N LEU A 391 14.39 41.74 8.16
CA LEU A 391 13.00 41.30 8.26
C LEU A 391 12.44 41.56 9.67
N ALA A 392 13.25 41.32 10.72
CA ALA A 392 12.88 41.57 12.11
C ALA A 392 12.74 43.08 12.43
N GLN A 393 13.53 43.95 11.78
CA GLN A 393 13.38 45.41 11.86
C GLN A 393 12.08 45.87 11.18
N LEU A 394 11.83 45.42 9.94
CA LEU A 394 10.60 45.74 9.19
C LEU A 394 9.35 45.21 9.90
N HIS A 395 9.45 44.03 10.53
CA HIS A 395 8.40 43.45 11.38
C HIS A 395 7.95 44.44 12.47
N ALA A 396 8.87 45.07 13.19
CA ALA A 396 8.53 46.01 14.25
C ALA A 396 7.67 47.20 13.77
N MET A 397 7.81 47.61 12.49
CA MET A 397 7.09 48.72 11.87
C MET A 397 5.68 48.34 11.38
N LEU A 398 5.40 47.06 11.12
CA LEU A 398 4.15 46.62 10.50
C LEU A 398 3.01 46.35 11.51
N PRO A 399 1.73 46.45 11.10
CA PRO A 399 0.59 46.01 11.91
C PRO A 399 0.62 44.51 12.20
N VAL A 400 0.22 44.12 13.42
CA VAL A 400 0.18 42.71 13.87
C VAL A 400 -0.66 41.82 12.95
N THR A 401 -1.77 42.34 12.42
CA THR A 401 -2.66 41.68 11.44
C THR A 401 -1.92 41.18 10.20
N CYS A 402 -0.84 41.84 9.79
CA CYS A 402 -0.01 41.49 8.65
C CYS A 402 1.19 40.63 9.06
N ARG A 403 1.99 41.10 10.02
CA ARG A 403 3.34 40.55 10.29
C ARG A 403 3.37 39.21 11.05
N HIS A 404 2.33 38.89 11.82
CA HIS A 404 2.31 37.76 12.76
C HIS A 404 2.60 36.39 12.13
N VAL A 405 2.52 36.27 10.80
CA VAL A 405 2.91 35.07 10.06
C VAL A 405 4.41 34.77 10.15
N ALA A 406 5.29 35.77 10.31
CA ALA A 406 6.71 35.59 10.62
C ALA A 406 6.91 35.08 12.06
N SER A 407 6.13 35.62 13.01
CA SER A 407 6.06 35.12 14.38
C SER A 407 5.54 33.65 14.42
N ARG A 408 4.66 33.23 13.50
CA ARG A 408 4.26 31.81 13.35
C ARG A 408 5.41 30.91 12.87
N ILE A 409 6.24 31.35 11.93
CA ILE A 409 7.46 30.61 11.50
C ILE A 409 8.39 30.43 12.70
N THR A 410 8.69 31.52 13.41
CA THR A 410 9.51 31.49 14.63
C THR A 410 8.96 30.51 15.68
N ALA A 411 7.65 30.53 15.92
CA ALA A 411 7.00 29.59 16.84
C ALA A 411 7.16 28.12 16.38
N ARG A 412 7.02 27.82 15.08
CA ARG A 412 7.22 26.47 14.52
C ARG A 412 8.65 25.96 14.74
N LEU A 413 9.65 26.82 14.64
CA LEU A 413 11.06 26.48 14.92
C LEU A 413 11.28 26.17 16.40
N PHE A 414 10.82 27.03 17.33
CA PHE A 414 10.92 26.74 18.77
C PHE A 414 10.19 25.46 19.18
N VAL A 415 9.04 25.16 18.59
CA VAL A 415 8.33 23.88 18.78
C VAL A 415 9.19 22.70 18.31
N GLY A 416 9.78 22.79 17.12
CA GLY A 416 10.64 21.73 16.58
C GLY A 416 11.87 21.47 17.45
N ILE A 417 12.60 22.54 17.83
CA ILE A 417 13.78 22.45 18.70
C ILE A 417 13.41 21.87 20.07
N GLY A 418 12.30 22.31 20.68
CA GLY A 418 11.87 21.80 21.99
C GLY A 418 11.38 20.36 21.97
N LYS A 419 10.87 19.86 20.84
CA LYS A 419 10.54 18.44 20.66
C LYS A 419 11.75 17.57 20.31
N GLY A 420 12.81 18.15 19.75
CA GLY A 420 13.92 17.41 19.14
C GLY A 420 13.68 17.02 17.67
N GLU A 421 12.72 17.67 16.99
CA GLU A 421 12.53 17.56 15.52
C GLU A 421 13.62 18.33 14.74
N ILE A 422 14.33 19.24 15.42
CA ILE A 422 15.37 20.13 14.89
C ILE A 422 16.47 20.19 15.97
N LEU A 423 17.74 19.99 15.62
CA LEU A 423 18.85 19.86 16.58
C LEU A 423 19.96 20.92 16.38
N PRO A 424 19.60 22.21 16.19
CA PRO A 424 20.54 23.22 15.72
C PRO A 424 21.61 23.56 16.77
N SER A 425 22.75 24.04 16.29
CA SER A 425 23.92 24.38 17.11
C SER A 425 23.59 25.42 18.20
N MET A 426 24.46 25.52 19.21
CA MET A 426 24.34 26.57 20.24
C MET A 426 24.34 27.98 19.63
N GLN A 427 25.13 28.21 18.58
CA GLN A 427 25.22 29.50 17.89
C GLN A 427 23.90 29.83 17.17
N MET A 428 23.35 28.87 16.40
CA MET A 428 22.05 28.99 15.74
C MET A 428 20.92 29.29 16.73
N LYS A 429 20.89 28.60 17.88
CA LYS A 429 19.88 28.83 18.93
C LYS A 429 20.01 30.21 19.58
N ASN A 430 21.24 30.65 19.86
CA ASN A 430 21.50 32.00 20.37
C ASN A 430 21.05 33.07 19.37
N ALA A 431 21.36 32.92 18.08
CA ALA A 431 20.95 33.85 17.02
C ALA A 431 19.42 33.92 16.90
N LEU A 432 18.73 32.77 16.82
CA LEU A 432 17.27 32.69 16.76
C LEU A 432 16.61 33.39 17.97
N LEU A 433 17.12 33.15 19.19
CA LEU A 433 16.58 33.76 20.41
C LEU A 433 16.84 35.26 20.47
N ASN A 434 18.02 35.73 20.02
CA ASN A 434 18.35 37.16 20.04
C ASN A 434 17.51 37.97 19.04
N VAL A 435 17.36 37.48 17.80
CA VAL A 435 16.65 38.20 16.74
C VAL A 435 15.13 38.06 16.86
N TRP A 436 14.62 36.84 17.07
CA TRP A 436 13.20 36.55 16.88
C TRP A 436 12.35 36.35 18.14
N LEU A 437 12.95 36.17 19.33
CA LEU A 437 12.16 36.03 20.56
C LEU A 437 11.35 37.30 20.88
N LYS A 438 11.93 38.49 20.67
CA LYS A 438 11.24 39.76 20.95
C LYS A 438 10.08 40.01 19.97
N PRO A 439 10.24 39.90 18.63
CA PRO A 439 9.12 39.87 17.68
C PRO A 439 8.01 38.89 18.06
N LEU A 440 8.37 37.66 18.43
CA LEU A 440 7.39 36.63 18.82
C LEU A 440 6.63 36.98 20.11
N MET A 441 7.29 37.60 21.09
CA MET A 441 6.64 38.06 22.32
C MET A 441 5.69 39.24 22.06
N ASP A 442 6.03 40.16 21.15
CA ASP A 442 5.20 41.34 20.86
C ASP A 442 3.90 40.99 20.12
N ASP A 443 3.90 39.94 19.31
CA ASP A 443 2.71 39.43 18.60
C ASP A 443 1.93 38.39 19.42
N TYR A 444 2.42 37.97 20.58
CA TYR A 444 1.95 36.75 21.24
C TYR A 444 0.46 36.74 21.58
N ASN A 445 -0.08 37.88 22.03
CA ASN A 445 -1.52 38.04 22.26
C ASN A 445 -2.37 37.83 20.98
N TRP A 446 -1.86 38.24 19.81
CA TRP A 446 -2.52 37.99 18.53
C TRP A 446 -2.38 36.53 18.08
N LEU A 447 -1.22 35.90 18.30
CA LEU A 447 -1.07 34.46 18.05
C LEU A 447 -2.03 33.64 18.91
N GLN A 448 -2.19 34.02 20.18
CA GLN A 448 -3.04 33.36 21.17
C GLN A 448 -4.55 33.41 20.86
N HIS A 449 -5.03 34.48 20.21
CA HIS A 449 -6.46 34.73 20.01
C HIS A 449 -6.91 34.86 18.54
N GLY A 450 -6.02 35.28 17.64
CA GLY A 450 -6.29 35.44 16.21
C GLY A 450 -5.92 34.23 15.35
N CYS A 451 -4.93 33.43 15.77
CA CYS A 451 -4.50 32.25 15.01
C CYS A 451 -5.28 30.99 15.42
N ARG A 452 -6.02 30.41 14.46
CA ARG A 452 -6.60 29.07 14.63
C ARG A 452 -5.48 28.04 14.81
N ASN A 453 -5.69 27.07 15.71
CA ASN A 453 -4.77 25.99 16.03
C ASN A 453 -3.41 26.42 16.63
N PHE A 454 -3.33 27.59 17.29
CA PHE A 454 -2.11 27.99 18.01
C PHE A 454 -1.96 27.21 19.34
N GLU A 455 -1.11 26.19 19.34
CA GLU A 455 -0.83 25.34 20.51
C GLU A 455 0.08 26.03 21.55
N ARG A 456 -0.48 27.03 22.25
CA ARG A 456 0.19 27.88 23.25
C ARG A 456 1.26 27.15 24.08
N LYS A 457 0.86 26.09 24.78
CA LYS A 457 1.71 25.30 25.70
C LYS A 457 2.90 24.63 25.02
N VAL A 458 2.74 24.23 23.76
CA VAL A 458 3.80 23.56 22.98
C VAL A 458 4.81 24.58 22.50
N VAL A 459 4.37 25.80 22.17
CA VAL A 459 5.26 26.95 21.88
C VAL A 459 6.01 27.40 23.14
N GLU A 460 5.33 27.50 24.29
CA GLU A 460 5.93 27.87 25.59
C GLU A 460 7.01 26.87 26.04
N GLU A 461 6.70 25.57 26.06
CA GLU A 461 7.67 24.51 26.36
C GLU A 461 8.77 24.46 25.29
N GLY A 462 8.46 24.79 24.03
CA GLY A 462 9.43 24.90 22.93
C GLY A 462 10.51 25.95 23.19
N ILE A 463 10.09 27.19 23.41
CA ILE A 463 10.96 28.33 23.77
C ILE A 463 11.75 27.99 25.05
N GLY A 464 11.04 27.51 26.08
CA GLY A 464 11.64 27.18 27.38
C GLY A 464 12.73 26.12 27.29
N ARG A 465 12.52 25.05 26.52
CA ARG A 465 13.54 24.02 26.27
C ARG A 465 14.71 24.56 25.47
N THR A 466 14.47 25.37 24.44
CA THR A 466 15.53 25.97 23.63
C THR A 466 16.49 26.77 24.51
N ILE A 467 15.95 27.67 25.35
CA ILE A 467 16.70 28.45 26.34
C ILE A 467 17.46 27.55 27.32
N LEU A 468 16.83 26.51 27.87
CA LEU A 468 17.45 25.61 28.85
C LEU A 468 18.62 24.75 28.32
N THR A 469 18.87 24.75 26.99
CA THR A 469 20.02 24.09 26.34
C THR A 469 21.21 25.02 26.08
N LEU A 470 21.10 26.32 26.40
CA LEU A 470 22.21 27.28 26.38
C LEU A 470 23.04 27.20 27.68
N PRO A 471 24.20 27.87 27.79
CA PRO A 471 24.87 28.05 29.06
C PRO A 471 24.08 28.95 30.03
N LEU A 472 24.51 29.02 31.30
CA LEU A 472 23.76 29.70 32.37
C LEU A 472 23.75 31.23 32.26
N GLU A 473 24.70 31.82 31.54
CA GLU A 473 24.80 33.27 31.32
C GLU A 473 23.75 33.74 30.30
N GLU A 474 23.63 33.06 29.16
CA GLU A 474 22.60 33.34 28.16
C GLU A 474 21.21 32.99 28.69
N GLN A 475 21.06 31.87 29.43
CA GLN A 475 19.82 31.57 30.17
C GLN A 475 19.43 32.74 31.08
N ARG A 476 20.35 33.26 31.91
CA ARG A 476 20.10 34.41 32.80
C ARG A 476 19.65 35.63 32.01
N ASN A 477 20.39 36.00 30.97
CA ASN A 477 20.14 37.24 30.21
C ASN A 477 18.75 37.20 29.54
N ILE A 478 18.40 36.08 28.91
CA ILE A 478 17.10 35.90 28.24
C ILE A 478 15.96 35.81 29.25
N LEU A 479 16.12 35.04 30.33
CA LEU A 479 15.05 34.84 31.31
C LEU A 479 14.75 36.09 32.15
N LEU A 480 15.73 36.96 32.40
CA LEU A 480 15.49 38.25 33.04
C LEU A 480 14.80 39.26 32.09
N ALA A 481 15.17 39.27 30.80
CA ALA A 481 14.50 40.09 29.78
C ALA A 481 13.04 39.63 29.53
N TRP A 482 12.81 38.32 29.56
CA TRP A 482 11.46 37.74 29.58
C TRP A 482 10.69 38.16 30.83
N LEU A 483 11.25 37.97 32.03
CA LEU A 483 10.57 38.28 33.30
C LEU A 483 10.13 39.75 33.35
N GLY A 484 11.01 40.68 32.98
CA GLY A 484 10.69 42.10 32.89
C GLY A 484 9.61 42.44 31.86
N SER A 485 9.36 41.58 30.87
CA SER A 485 8.30 41.72 29.87
C SER A 485 6.99 41.06 30.33
N PHE A 486 7.07 39.86 30.91
CA PHE A 486 5.94 39.13 31.49
C PHE A 486 5.29 39.94 32.63
N LEU A 487 6.08 40.60 33.49
CA LEU A 487 5.58 41.49 34.55
C LEU A 487 4.86 42.75 34.03
N ARG A 488 4.98 43.09 32.73
CA ARG A 488 4.25 44.21 32.10
C ARG A 488 3.05 43.75 31.29
N ALA A 489 3.12 42.56 30.69
CA ALA A 489 2.15 42.06 29.71
C ALA A 489 1.24 40.92 30.21
N GLY A 490 1.62 40.22 31.29
CA GLY A 490 0.91 39.05 31.80
C GLY A 490 0.70 37.99 30.71
N ASP A 491 -0.52 37.47 30.62
CA ASP A 491 -0.96 36.46 29.63
C ASP A 491 -0.92 36.94 28.16
N SER A 492 -0.50 38.18 27.89
CA SER A 492 -0.12 38.64 26.53
C SER A 492 1.33 38.30 26.15
N CYS A 493 2.06 37.57 26.99
CA CYS A 493 3.45 37.14 26.82
C CYS A 493 3.57 35.62 27.11
N PRO A 494 4.42 34.85 26.40
CA PRO A 494 4.57 33.41 26.65
C PRO A 494 4.94 33.11 28.10
N ASN A 495 4.29 32.14 28.74
CA ASN A 495 4.62 31.74 30.10
C ASN A 495 5.83 30.81 30.13
N LEU A 496 7.02 31.36 30.41
CA LEU A 496 8.27 30.62 30.56
C LEU A 496 8.61 30.28 32.03
N GLN A 497 7.65 30.37 32.97
CA GLN A 497 7.88 30.11 34.41
C GLN A 497 8.59 28.77 34.66
N ARG A 498 8.19 27.70 33.95
CA ARG A 498 8.80 26.38 34.04
C ARG A 498 10.30 26.37 33.66
N ALA A 499 10.70 27.17 32.68
CA ALA A 499 12.11 27.33 32.34
C ALA A 499 12.85 28.21 33.36
N PHE A 500 12.21 29.29 33.80
CA PHE A 500 12.72 30.16 34.87
C PHE A 500 13.02 29.39 36.16
N GLU A 501 12.12 28.50 36.60
CA GLU A 501 12.34 27.66 37.78
C GLU A 501 13.54 26.72 37.63
N VAL A 502 13.73 26.10 36.45
CA VAL A 502 14.84 25.15 36.22
C VAL A 502 16.17 25.91 36.22
N TRP A 503 16.24 27.07 35.57
CA TRP A 503 17.38 27.96 35.66
C TRP A 503 17.64 28.43 37.09
N TRP A 504 16.62 28.90 37.81
CA TRP A 504 16.74 29.34 39.22
C TRP A 504 17.30 28.24 40.12
N ARG A 505 16.84 26.99 39.97
CA ARG A 505 17.37 25.83 40.70
C ARG A 505 18.84 25.58 40.37
N ARG A 506 19.24 25.66 39.10
CA ARG A 506 20.64 25.53 38.63
C ARG A 506 21.54 26.65 39.17
N THR A 507 21.03 27.88 39.27
CA THR A 507 21.83 29.06 39.67
C THR A 507 21.94 29.24 41.18
N PHE A 508 20.84 29.07 41.94
CA PHE A 508 20.78 29.46 43.35
C PHE A 508 20.65 28.30 44.35
N VAL A 509 20.21 27.11 43.90
CA VAL A 509 19.90 25.97 44.80
C VAL A 509 20.91 24.83 44.65
N ARG A 510 21.40 24.59 43.43
CA ARG A 510 22.43 23.59 43.10
C ARG A 510 23.43 24.16 42.07
N PRO A 511 24.19 25.22 42.42
CA PRO A 511 25.25 25.72 41.56
C PRO A 511 26.29 24.61 41.34
N TYR A 512 26.59 24.31 40.08
CA TYR A 512 27.71 23.43 39.74
C TYR A 512 29.02 24.19 39.95
N VAL A 513 29.67 23.94 41.09
CA VAL A 513 31.06 24.33 41.29
C VAL A 513 31.91 23.32 40.52
N ALA A 514 32.53 23.77 39.42
CA ALA A 514 33.60 22.99 38.80
C ALA A 514 34.80 22.98 39.76
N ASP A 515 35.26 21.80 40.16
CA ASP A 515 36.48 21.66 40.96
C ASP A 515 37.66 22.29 40.21
N ARG A 516 38.31 23.26 40.87
CA ARG A 516 39.48 23.97 40.34
C ARG A 516 40.74 23.14 40.62
N ASN A 517 41.01 22.18 39.74
CA ASN A 517 42.35 21.62 39.56
C ASN A 517 43.23 22.57 38.73
#